data_AF-A0A3D3G2G4-F1
#
_entry.id   AF-A0A3D3G2G4-F1
#
_cell.length_a   1.000
_cell.length_b   1.000
_cell.length_c   1.000
_cell.angle_alpha   90.00
_cell.angle_beta   90.00
_cell.angle_gamma   90.00
#
_symmetry.space_group_name_H-M   'P 1'
#
loop_
_entity.id
_entity.type
_entity.pdbx_description
1 polymer ?
#
loop_
_entity_poly.entity_id
_entity_poly.type
_entity_poly.pdbx_seq_one_letter_code
_entity_poly.pdbx_strand_id
1 'polypeptide(L)'
;MTTYQTAIDAVRELKAKFGDTWRDISPEDAARMQLQNRFKTGLDIAKYTAAIMRRDMAAYDADSSKYTQSLGCWHGFIAQQKMIANKKYFGTTERRYIYLSGWMVAALRSEFGPLPDQSMHEKTSVPALIEEIYTFLRQADAKELNDLFRALNKAKEAGDSAKVAEITSQIDNFETHVVPIIADIDAGFGNEEATYLLAKKMIEAGACALQIENQVSDAKQCGH
;
A
#
# COMPACT_ATOMS: atom_id res chain seq x y z
N MET A 1 -23.49 11.46 -4.18
CA MET A 1 -22.99 11.73 -2.81
C MET A 1 -21.49 11.50 -2.83
N THR A 2 -20.71 12.33 -2.17
CA THR A 2 -19.24 12.19 -2.10
C THR A 2 -18.84 11.05 -1.17
N THR A 3 -17.62 10.52 -1.29
CA THR A 3 -17.13 9.44 -0.42
C THR A 3 -17.10 9.91 1.04
N TYR A 4 -16.67 11.15 1.26
CA TYR A 4 -16.64 11.75 2.59
C TYR A 4 -18.03 11.94 3.20
N GLN A 5 -19.00 12.45 2.42
CA GLN A 5 -20.37 12.65 2.93
C GLN A 5 -21.04 11.32 3.28
N THR A 6 -20.83 10.29 2.46
CA THR A 6 -21.36 8.94 2.71
C THR A 6 -20.83 8.37 4.03
N ALA A 7 -19.53 8.58 4.34
CA ALA A 7 -18.95 8.15 5.61
C ALA A 7 -19.51 8.91 6.81
N ILE A 8 -19.74 10.22 6.69
CA ILE A 8 -20.41 11.02 7.74
C ILE A 8 -21.81 10.48 8.01
N ASP A 9 -22.58 10.22 6.96
CA ASP A 9 -23.97 9.80 7.09
C ASP A 9 -24.07 8.40 7.72
N ALA A 10 -23.16 7.47 7.37
CA ALA A 10 -23.07 6.18 8.04
C ALA A 10 -22.82 6.30 9.56
N VAL A 11 -21.96 7.23 9.99
CA VAL A 11 -21.72 7.45 11.43
C VAL A 11 -22.93 8.14 12.09
N ARG A 12 -23.62 9.05 11.40
CA ARG A 12 -24.85 9.69 11.89
C ARG A 12 -25.96 8.66 12.10
N GLU A 13 -26.15 7.73 11.17
CA GLU A 13 -27.12 6.64 11.30
C GLU A 13 -26.83 5.75 12.51
N LEU A 14 -25.55 5.39 12.72
CA LEU A 14 -25.13 4.64 13.91
C LEU A 14 -25.37 5.43 15.20
N LYS A 15 -25.00 6.71 15.23
CA LYS A 15 -25.22 7.58 16.40
C LYS A 15 -26.70 7.70 16.72
N ALA A 16 -27.57 7.82 15.71
CA ALA A 16 -29.02 7.85 15.90
C ALA A 16 -29.56 6.53 16.49
N LYS A 17 -29.00 5.37 16.07
CA LYS A 17 -29.37 4.06 16.61
C LYS A 17 -29.01 3.89 18.09
N PHE A 18 -27.87 4.43 18.53
CA PHE A 18 -27.38 4.29 19.91
C PHE A 18 -27.77 5.46 20.84
N GLY A 19 -28.37 6.51 20.29
CA GLY A 19 -28.93 7.64 21.05
C GLY A 19 -27.91 8.34 21.94
N ASP A 20 -28.33 8.70 23.14
CA ASP A 20 -27.54 9.52 24.08
C ASP A 20 -26.24 8.86 24.55
N THR A 21 -26.14 7.52 24.47
CA THR A 21 -24.91 6.81 24.83
C THR A 21 -23.73 7.18 23.92
N TRP A 22 -24.00 7.69 22.72
CA TRP A 22 -23.01 8.10 21.72
C TRP A 22 -22.97 9.63 21.51
N ARG A 23 -23.53 10.42 22.44
CA ARG A 23 -23.64 11.89 22.29
C ARG A 23 -22.30 12.58 22.00
N ASP A 24 -21.22 12.09 22.59
CA ASP A 24 -19.87 12.68 22.51
C ASP A 24 -19.09 12.24 21.25
N ILE A 25 -19.66 11.33 20.43
CA ILE A 25 -19.06 10.92 19.16
C ILE A 25 -19.29 12.01 18.10
N SER A 26 -18.20 12.50 17.51
CA SER A 26 -18.22 13.40 16.35
C SER A 26 -18.33 12.59 15.05
N PRO A 27 -19.43 12.70 14.28
CA PRO A 27 -19.57 11.99 13.01
C PRO A 27 -18.53 12.40 11.98
N GLU A 28 -18.13 13.67 11.98
CA GLU A 28 -17.08 14.16 11.07
C GLU A 28 -15.72 13.53 11.39
N ASP A 29 -15.30 13.52 12.66
CA ASP A 29 -13.99 13.00 13.02
C ASP A 29 -13.89 11.49 12.81
N ALA A 30 -14.95 10.74 13.13
CA ALA A 30 -15.03 9.32 12.83
C ALA A 30 -14.98 9.05 11.31
N ALA A 31 -15.67 9.84 10.49
CA ALA A 31 -15.61 9.72 9.03
C ALA A 31 -14.19 10.00 8.49
N ARG A 32 -13.50 11.01 9.03
CA ARG A 32 -12.09 11.30 8.66
C ARG A 32 -11.20 10.11 8.93
N MET A 33 -11.31 9.49 10.11
CA MET A 33 -10.55 8.29 10.48
C MET A 33 -10.85 7.10 9.54
N GLN A 34 -12.11 6.95 9.11
CA GLN A 34 -12.48 5.91 8.14
C GLN A 34 -11.84 6.13 6.77
N LEU A 35 -11.86 7.38 6.27
CA LEU A 35 -11.24 7.72 4.98
C LEU A 35 -9.71 7.60 5.02
N GLN A 36 -9.09 8.02 6.13
CA GLN A 36 -7.65 7.89 6.36
C GLN A 36 -7.18 6.43 6.47
N ASN A 37 -8.10 5.49 6.72
CA ASN A 37 -7.82 4.06 6.78
C ASN A 37 -8.64 3.29 5.72
N ARG A 38 -8.47 3.71 4.46
CA ARG A 38 -9.12 3.10 3.27
C ARG A 38 -8.90 1.59 3.20
N PHE A 39 -7.65 1.15 3.33
CA PHE A 39 -7.27 -0.27 3.30
C PHE A 39 -7.10 -0.79 4.72
N LYS A 40 -8.01 -1.68 5.15
CA LYS A 40 -8.06 -2.18 6.53
C LYS A 40 -7.20 -3.41 6.74
N THR A 41 -7.03 -4.20 5.69
CA THR A 41 -6.25 -5.45 5.72
C THR A 41 -5.31 -5.53 4.52
N GLY A 42 -4.24 -6.33 4.61
CA GLY A 42 -3.39 -6.61 3.46
C GLY A 42 -4.16 -7.32 2.33
N LEU A 43 -5.18 -8.12 2.63
CA LEU A 43 -6.03 -8.72 1.58
C LEU A 43 -6.84 -7.68 0.78
N ASP A 44 -7.25 -6.57 1.40
CA ASP A 44 -7.87 -5.46 0.66
C ASP A 44 -6.87 -4.84 -0.32
N ILE A 45 -5.62 -4.69 0.12
CA ILE A 45 -4.52 -4.17 -0.70
C ILE A 45 -4.23 -5.13 -1.85
N ALA A 46 -4.02 -6.41 -1.57
CA ALA A 46 -3.67 -7.42 -2.58
C ALA A 46 -4.73 -7.49 -3.69
N LYS A 47 -6.03 -7.47 -3.33
CA LYS A 47 -7.13 -7.44 -4.31
C LYS A 47 -7.11 -6.16 -5.15
N TYR A 48 -6.94 -5.01 -4.50
CA TYR A 48 -6.89 -3.71 -5.17
C TYR A 48 -5.72 -3.62 -6.15
N THR A 49 -4.51 -3.99 -5.71
CA THR A 49 -3.29 -3.87 -6.52
C THR A 49 -3.21 -4.95 -7.60
N ALA A 50 -3.78 -6.14 -7.39
CA ALA A 50 -3.91 -7.16 -8.45
C ALA A 50 -4.73 -6.63 -9.63
N ALA A 51 -5.83 -5.92 -9.37
CA ALA A 51 -6.65 -5.32 -10.43
C ALA A 51 -5.87 -4.27 -11.23
N ILE A 52 -5.06 -3.44 -10.56
CA ILE A 52 -4.17 -2.46 -11.20
C ILE A 52 -3.18 -3.18 -12.12
N MET A 53 -2.49 -4.19 -11.62
CA MET A 53 -1.49 -4.91 -12.41
C MET A 53 -2.12 -5.57 -13.64
N ARG A 54 -3.31 -6.18 -13.51
CA ARG A 54 -4.02 -6.76 -14.66
C ARG A 54 -4.41 -5.72 -15.71
N ARG A 55 -4.87 -4.54 -15.28
CA ARG A 55 -5.17 -3.43 -16.19
C ARG A 55 -3.92 -2.95 -16.91
N ASP A 56 -2.81 -2.81 -16.20
CA ASP A 56 -1.57 -2.31 -16.76
C ASP A 56 -0.93 -3.34 -17.73
N MET A 57 -1.06 -4.65 -17.45
CA MET A 57 -0.70 -5.72 -18.40
C MET A 57 -1.51 -5.61 -19.70
N ALA A 58 -2.83 -5.48 -19.61
CA ALA A 58 -3.68 -5.32 -20.79
C ALA A 58 -3.35 -4.04 -21.59
N ALA A 59 -2.96 -2.96 -20.90
CA ALA A 59 -2.50 -1.74 -21.54
C ALA A 59 -1.18 -1.93 -22.30
N TYR A 60 -0.24 -2.70 -21.73
CA TYR A 60 1.02 -3.05 -22.39
C TYR A 60 0.81 -3.97 -23.61
N ASP A 61 -0.08 -4.96 -23.49
CA ASP A 61 -0.44 -5.85 -24.60
C ASP A 61 -1.03 -5.07 -25.79
N ALA A 62 -1.81 -4.02 -25.51
CA ALA A 62 -2.38 -3.14 -26.53
C ALA A 62 -1.37 -2.12 -27.08
N ASP A 63 -0.41 -1.67 -26.26
CA ASP A 63 0.60 -0.66 -26.61
C ASP A 63 1.85 -0.87 -25.75
N SER A 64 2.92 -1.38 -26.37
CA SER A 64 4.18 -1.69 -25.69
C SER A 64 4.89 -0.47 -25.09
N SER A 65 4.50 0.76 -25.45
CA SER A 65 4.99 1.97 -24.79
C SER A 65 4.41 2.16 -23.38
N LYS A 66 3.34 1.44 -23.02
CA LYS A 66 2.64 1.52 -21.73
C LYS A 66 3.21 0.56 -20.69
N TYR A 67 4.53 0.45 -20.62
CA TYR A 67 5.23 -0.39 -19.65
C TYR A 67 5.17 0.17 -18.23
N THR A 68 5.43 -0.69 -17.24
CA THR A 68 5.49 -0.35 -15.82
C THR A 68 6.92 -0.35 -15.30
N GLN A 69 7.20 0.40 -14.24
CA GLN A 69 8.53 0.46 -13.64
C GLN A 69 8.49 0.35 -12.12
N SER A 70 9.55 -0.20 -11.54
CA SER A 70 9.75 -0.29 -10.10
C SER A 70 11.21 -0.04 -9.74
N LEU A 71 11.44 0.07 -8.44
CA LEU A 71 12.76 0.08 -7.81
C LEU A 71 12.62 -0.75 -6.55
N GLY A 72 13.68 -1.49 -6.21
CA GLY A 72 13.78 -2.21 -4.95
C GLY A 72 13.65 -1.25 -3.77
N CYS A 73 12.87 -1.61 -2.75
CA CYS A 73 12.81 -0.88 -1.49
C CYS A 73 13.04 -1.85 -0.32
N TRP A 74 14.15 -1.67 0.39
CA TRP A 74 14.54 -2.54 1.51
C TRP A 74 13.85 -2.19 2.83
N HIS A 75 13.13 -1.07 2.91
CA HIS A 75 12.39 -0.64 4.10
C HIS A 75 11.15 0.18 3.71
N GLY A 76 10.10 0.13 4.53
CA GLY A 76 8.84 0.82 4.28
C GLY A 76 9.00 2.33 4.14
N PHE A 77 9.89 2.95 4.91
CA PHE A 77 10.22 4.37 4.75
C PHE A 77 10.80 4.71 3.36
N ILE A 78 11.62 3.83 2.77
CA ILE A 78 12.17 4.05 1.43
C ILE A 78 11.05 3.97 0.38
N ALA A 79 10.16 2.98 0.50
CA ALA A 79 8.98 2.86 -0.36
C ALA A 79 8.05 4.08 -0.23
N GLN A 80 7.87 4.58 0.99
CA GLN A 80 7.09 5.78 1.27
C GLN A 80 7.64 7.01 0.57
N GLN A 81 8.93 7.32 0.79
CA GLN A 81 9.56 8.49 0.17
C GLN A 81 9.57 8.38 -1.35
N LYS A 82 9.75 7.18 -1.90
CA LYS A 82 9.64 6.94 -3.34
C LYS A 82 8.25 7.27 -3.88
N MET A 83 7.16 6.86 -3.21
CA MET A 83 5.80 7.16 -3.68
C MET A 83 5.41 8.63 -3.49
N ILE A 84 5.84 9.26 -2.39
CA ILE A 84 5.69 10.72 -2.20
C ILE A 84 6.41 11.48 -3.32
N ALA A 85 7.65 11.09 -3.65
CA ALA A 85 8.40 11.68 -4.75
C ALA A 85 7.69 11.46 -6.10
N ASN A 86 7.13 10.27 -6.35
CA ASN A 86 6.40 10.01 -7.59
C ASN A 86 5.20 10.94 -7.75
N LYS A 87 4.35 11.05 -6.72
CA LYS A 87 3.21 11.97 -6.76
C LYS A 87 3.65 13.43 -6.90
N LYS A 88 4.70 13.85 -6.19
CA LYS A 88 5.21 15.23 -6.24
C LYS A 88 5.75 15.63 -7.62
N TYR A 89 6.52 14.76 -8.27
CA TYR A 89 7.24 15.12 -9.50
C TYR A 89 6.55 14.66 -10.79
N PHE A 90 5.70 13.62 -10.72
CA PHE A 90 4.98 13.09 -11.88
C PHE A 90 3.47 13.22 -11.78
N GLY A 91 2.93 13.66 -10.63
CA GLY A 91 1.50 13.90 -10.44
C GLY A 91 0.62 12.67 -10.32
N THR A 92 1.19 11.45 -10.46
CA THR A 92 0.44 10.19 -10.37
C THR A 92 1.32 9.03 -9.89
N THR A 93 0.68 7.96 -9.40
CA THR A 93 1.30 6.65 -9.16
C THR A 93 1.10 5.65 -10.31
N GLU A 94 0.41 6.04 -11.38
CA GLU A 94 0.13 5.16 -12.53
C GLU A 94 1.42 4.55 -13.10
N ARG A 95 1.42 3.23 -13.34
CA ARG A 95 2.56 2.46 -13.86
C ARG A 95 3.83 2.54 -13.00
N ARG A 96 3.72 2.86 -11.71
CA ARG A 96 4.83 2.87 -10.73
C ARG A 96 4.59 1.84 -9.63
N TYR A 97 5.43 0.82 -9.56
CA TYR A 97 5.32 -0.26 -8.58
C TYR A 97 6.47 -0.24 -7.58
N ILE A 98 6.35 -1.05 -6.54
CA ILE A 98 7.44 -1.39 -5.62
C ILE A 98 7.97 -2.79 -5.96
N TYR A 99 9.28 -2.97 -5.87
CA TYR A 99 9.90 -4.30 -5.93
C TYR A 99 10.42 -4.66 -4.53
N LEU A 100 10.11 -5.87 -4.06
CA LEU A 100 10.72 -6.45 -2.88
C LEU A 100 11.79 -7.43 -3.36
N SER A 101 13.05 -7.13 -3.02
CA SER A 101 14.21 -7.91 -3.44
C SER A 101 14.60 -8.92 -2.35
N GLY A 102 14.67 -10.21 -2.69
CA GLY A 102 15.17 -11.26 -1.78
C GLY A 102 16.60 -10.96 -1.31
N TRP A 103 17.47 -10.53 -2.24
CA TRP A 103 18.83 -10.08 -1.94
C TRP A 103 18.88 -8.99 -0.85
N MET A 104 18.05 -7.94 -0.96
CA MET A 104 18.06 -6.87 0.05
C MET A 104 17.46 -7.32 1.38
N VAL A 105 16.52 -8.27 1.38
CA VAL A 105 16.03 -8.88 2.62
C VAL A 105 17.18 -9.63 3.30
N ALA A 106 17.90 -10.49 2.57
CA ALA A 106 19.05 -11.23 3.10
C ALA A 106 20.14 -10.28 3.64
N ALA A 107 20.47 -9.24 2.88
CA ALA A 107 21.56 -8.34 3.22
C ALA A 107 21.26 -7.37 4.38
N LEU A 108 19.99 -6.99 4.59
CA LEU A 108 19.65 -5.85 5.45
C LEU A 108 18.54 -6.13 6.49
N ARG A 109 17.74 -7.19 6.32
CA ARG A 109 16.51 -7.39 7.12
C ARG A 109 16.53 -8.63 8.00
N SER A 110 17.51 -9.51 7.77
CA SER A 110 17.75 -10.69 8.57
C SER A 110 18.11 -10.34 10.02
N GLU A 111 17.51 -11.05 10.99
CA GLU A 111 17.89 -10.95 12.40
C GLU A 111 19.34 -11.44 12.66
N PHE A 112 19.88 -12.26 11.74
CA PHE A 112 21.27 -12.70 11.76
C PHE A 112 22.27 -11.63 11.30
N GLY A 113 21.79 -10.44 10.93
CA GLY A 113 22.59 -9.43 10.24
C GLY A 113 22.79 -9.78 8.76
N PRO A 114 23.75 -9.14 8.07
CA PRO A 114 23.92 -9.31 6.63
C PRO A 114 24.25 -10.75 6.24
N LEU A 115 23.43 -11.34 5.38
CA LEU A 115 23.62 -12.67 4.80
C LEU A 115 23.78 -12.58 3.27
N PRO A 116 24.44 -13.56 2.63
CA PRO A 116 24.40 -13.69 1.18
C PRO A 116 23.01 -14.12 0.72
N ASP A 117 22.73 -13.88 -0.57
CA ASP A 117 21.45 -14.16 -1.21
C ASP A 117 21.28 -15.65 -1.53
N GLN A 118 21.05 -16.45 -0.50
CA GLN A 118 20.95 -17.92 -0.55
C GLN A 118 19.75 -18.44 0.27
N SER A 119 18.71 -17.62 0.46
CA SER A 119 17.51 -17.97 1.24
C SER A 119 17.78 -18.48 2.68
N MET A 120 18.91 -18.11 3.29
CA MET A 120 19.32 -18.58 4.63
C MET A 120 18.72 -17.78 5.79
N HIS A 121 18.20 -16.59 5.51
CA HIS A 121 17.54 -15.76 6.52
C HIS A 121 16.18 -16.36 6.89
N GLU A 122 15.66 -15.95 8.04
CA GLU A 122 14.31 -16.31 8.47
C GLU A 122 13.26 -15.83 7.45
N LYS A 123 12.55 -16.78 6.85
CA LYS A 123 11.56 -16.51 5.79
C LYS A 123 10.45 -15.55 6.20
N THR A 124 10.23 -15.33 7.51
CA THR A 124 9.27 -14.35 8.04
C THR A 124 9.66 -12.90 7.74
N SER A 125 10.94 -12.61 7.46
CA SER A 125 11.40 -11.27 7.13
C SER A 125 10.88 -10.78 5.77
N VAL A 126 10.54 -11.70 4.87
CA VAL A 126 9.92 -11.39 3.57
C VAL A 126 8.50 -10.81 3.74
N PRO A 127 7.50 -11.52 4.33
CA PRO A 127 6.17 -10.94 4.56
C PRO A 127 6.18 -9.77 5.53
N ALA A 128 7.08 -9.74 6.52
CA ALA A 128 7.21 -8.60 7.42
C ALA A 128 7.58 -7.31 6.67
N LEU A 129 8.49 -7.38 5.69
CA LEU A 129 8.81 -6.23 4.85
C LEU A 129 7.63 -5.79 3.97
N ILE A 130 6.84 -6.72 3.44
CA ILE A 130 5.62 -6.39 2.67
C ILE A 130 4.63 -5.60 3.55
N GLU A 131 4.36 -6.10 4.75
CA GLU A 131 3.45 -5.46 5.70
C GLU A 131 3.98 -4.08 6.15
N GLU A 132 5.28 -3.97 6.41
CA GLU A 132 5.94 -2.70 6.74
C GLU A 132 5.79 -1.69 5.60
N ILE A 133 6.08 -2.08 4.35
CA ILE A 133 5.92 -1.21 3.18
C ILE A 133 4.49 -0.68 3.11
N TYR A 134 3.49 -1.55 3.19
CA TYR A 134 2.10 -1.11 3.11
C TYR A 134 1.64 -0.30 4.32
N THR A 135 2.19 -0.56 5.50
CA THR A 135 1.97 0.28 6.69
C THR A 135 2.44 1.71 6.45
N PHE A 136 3.66 1.88 5.92
CA PHE A 136 4.21 3.20 5.63
C PHE A 136 3.47 3.92 4.48
N LEU A 137 3.03 3.21 3.43
CA LEU A 137 2.24 3.79 2.35
C LEU A 137 0.85 4.24 2.83
N ARG A 138 0.17 3.41 3.64
CA ARG A 138 -1.11 3.78 4.26
C ARG A 138 -0.97 4.98 5.20
N GLN A 139 0.15 5.07 5.92
CA GLN A 139 0.42 6.22 6.77
C GLN A 139 0.67 7.51 5.97
N ALA A 140 1.27 7.41 4.78
CA ALA A 140 1.40 8.56 3.88
C ALA A 140 0.02 9.06 3.41
N ASP A 141 -0.88 8.14 3.05
CA ASP A 141 -2.28 8.49 2.74
C ASP A 141 -2.96 9.21 3.91
N ALA A 142 -2.90 8.61 5.11
CA ALA A 142 -3.54 9.15 6.29
C ALA A 142 -3.02 10.55 6.62
N LYS A 143 -1.71 10.78 6.50
CA LYS A 143 -1.09 12.09 6.71
C LYS A 143 -1.58 13.12 5.68
N GLU A 144 -1.52 12.83 4.39
CA GLU A 144 -1.95 13.78 3.35
C GLU A 144 -3.44 14.10 3.45
N LEU A 145 -4.29 13.09 3.68
CA LEU A 145 -5.71 13.30 3.92
C LEU A 145 -5.97 14.15 5.17
N ASN A 146 -5.19 13.95 6.25
CA ASN A 146 -5.30 14.78 7.45
C ASN A 146 -4.94 16.25 7.17
N ASP A 147 -3.91 16.49 6.36
CA ASP A 147 -3.53 17.85 5.95
C ASP A 147 -4.66 18.50 5.12
N LEU A 148 -5.33 17.74 4.24
CA LEU A 148 -6.54 18.19 3.52
C LEU A 148 -7.72 18.49 4.45
N PHE A 149 -8.01 17.63 5.44
CA PHE A 149 -9.10 17.90 6.39
C PHE A 149 -8.83 19.12 7.26
N ARG A 150 -7.57 19.36 7.66
CA ARG A 150 -7.18 20.60 8.36
C ARG A 150 -7.40 21.83 7.48
N ALA A 151 -7.05 21.75 6.20
CA ALA A 151 -7.30 22.82 5.25
C ALA A 151 -8.81 23.04 5.03
N LEU A 152 -9.60 21.97 4.97
CA LEU A 152 -11.05 22.03 4.86
C LEU A 152 -11.69 22.76 6.05
N ASN A 153 -11.25 22.45 7.28
CA ASN A 153 -11.76 23.14 8.48
C ASN A 153 -11.43 24.63 8.44
N LYS A 154 -10.20 25.01 8.08
CA LYS A 154 -9.81 26.42 7.92
C LYS A 154 -10.65 27.14 6.87
N ALA A 155 -10.95 26.49 5.74
CA ALA A 155 -11.79 27.06 4.70
C ALA A 155 -13.24 27.25 5.18
N LYS A 156 -13.79 26.27 5.93
CA LYS A 156 -15.12 26.39 6.56
C LYS A 156 -15.17 27.55 7.56
N GLU A 157 -14.16 27.67 8.43
CA GLU A 157 -14.04 28.74 9.43
C GLU A 157 -13.93 30.14 8.79
N ALA A 158 -13.25 30.23 7.64
CA ALA A 158 -13.14 31.45 6.86
C ALA A 158 -14.40 31.78 6.02
N GLY A 159 -15.39 30.88 5.95
CA GLY A 159 -16.57 31.04 5.09
C GLY A 159 -16.31 30.95 3.58
N ASP A 160 -15.15 30.41 3.18
CA ASP A 160 -14.75 30.31 1.77
C ASP A 160 -15.38 29.08 1.10
N SER A 161 -16.61 29.24 0.63
CA SER A 161 -17.37 28.16 -0.01
C SER A 161 -16.69 27.57 -1.26
N ALA A 162 -15.96 28.39 -2.02
CA ALA A 162 -15.23 27.93 -3.20
C ALA A 162 -14.07 27.01 -2.78
N LYS A 163 -13.31 27.41 -1.76
CA LYS A 163 -12.20 26.59 -1.24
C LYS A 163 -12.67 25.30 -0.56
N VAL A 164 -13.81 25.33 0.12
CA VAL A 164 -14.46 24.13 0.68
C VAL A 164 -14.78 23.12 -0.42
N ALA A 165 -15.37 23.57 -1.53
CA ALA A 165 -15.72 22.71 -2.66
C ALA A 165 -14.45 22.13 -3.34
N GLU A 166 -13.42 22.96 -3.53
CA GLU A 166 -12.12 22.53 -4.09
C GLU A 166 -11.48 21.44 -3.24
N ILE A 167 -11.35 21.64 -1.93
CA ILE A 167 -10.68 20.68 -1.03
C ILE A 167 -11.50 19.39 -0.88
N THR A 168 -12.83 19.50 -0.87
CA THR A 168 -13.69 18.32 -0.84
C THR A 168 -13.49 17.47 -2.10
N SER A 169 -13.39 18.11 -3.27
CA SER A 169 -13.04 17.42 -4.52
C SER A 169 -11.66 16.75 -4.46
N GLN A 170 -10.66 17.38 -3.83
CA GLN A 170 -9.34 16.77 -3.63
C GLN A 170 -9.39 15.53 -2.71
N ILE A 171 -10.22 15.56 -1.67
CA ILE A 171 -10.43 14.41 -0.77
C ILE A 171 -11.10 13.25 -1.50
N ASP A 172 -12.15 13.53 -2.28
CA ASP A 172 -12.90 12.50 -3.00
C ASP A 172 -12.11 11.84 -4.14
N ASN A 173 -11.21 12.61 -4.76
CA ASN A 173 -10.35 12.15 -5.84
C ASN A 173 -8.92 11.83 -5.35
N PHE A 174 -8.73 11.64 -4.04
CA PHE A 174 -7.41 11.39 -3.46
C PHE A 174 -6.78 10.12 -4.06
N GLU A 175 -5.64 10.29 -4.73
CA GLU A 175 -4.84 9.19 -5.25
C GLU A 175 -3.97 8.61 -4.12
N THR A 176 -4.18 7.32 -3.82
CA THR A 176 -3.44 6.60 -2.79
C THR A 176 -1.98 6.37 -3.17
N HIS A 177 -1.10 6.32 -2.18
CA HIS A 177 0.29 5.86 -2.32
C HIS A 177 0.41 4.33 -2.40
N VAL A 178 -0.68 3.60 -2.11
CA VAL A 178 -0.72 2.13 -2.18
C VAL A 178 -0.69 1.71 -3.64
N VAL A 179 0.42 1.08 -4.04
CA VAL A 179 0.67 0.58 -5.39
C VAL A 179 1.01 -0.91 -5.39
N PRO A 180 0.97 -1.60 -6.55
CA PRO A 180 1.40 -2.98 -6.65
C PRO A 180 2.84 -3.22 -6.18
N ILE A 181 3.04 -4.36 -5.51
CA ILE A 181 4.35 -4.95 -5.21
C ILE A 181 4.54 -6.19 -6.08
N ILE A 182 5.69 -6.29 -6.73
CA ILE A 182 6.25 -7.56 -7.20
C ILE A 182 7.17 -8.06 -6.10
N ALA A 183 6.80 -9.17 -5.46
CA ALA A 183 7.53 -9.71 -4.31
C ALA A 183 8.30 -10.97 -4.67
N ASP A 184 9.60 -10.93 -4.47
CA ASP A 184 10.52 -12.06 -4.60
C ASP A 184 10.29 -13.08 -3.46
N ILE A 185 10.11 -14.35 -3.80
CA ILE A 185 9.99 -15.47 -2.85
C ILE A 185 11.17 -16.46 -2.97
N ASP A 186 12.24 -16.08 -3.68
CA ASP A 186 13.32 -16.97 -4.11
C ASP A 186 12.75 -18.24 -4.77
N ALA A 187 13.23 -19.42 -4.37
CA ALA A 187 12.71 -20.72 -4.78
C ALA A 187 11.62 -21.26 -3.82
N GLY A 188 11.01 -20.41 -2.98
CA GLY A 188 9.93 -20.80 -2.07
C GLY A 188 10.36 -21.23 -0.66
N PHE A 189 11.65 -21.10 -0.31
CA PHE A 189 12.22 -21.43 1.00
C PHE A 189 11.90 -22.86 1.48
N GLY A 190 11.85 -23.82 0.57
CA GLY A 190 11.59 -25.23 0.86
C GLY A 190 10.85 -25.93 -0.27
N ASN A 191 10.07 -26.94 0.08
CA ASN A 191 9.20 -27.65 -0.87
C ASN A 191 7.93 -26.82 -1.21
N GLU A 192 7.03 -27.43 -1.97
CA GLU A 192 5.77 -26.81 -2.45
C GLU A 192 4.85 -26.42 -1.29
N GLU A 193 4.80 -27.22 -0.22
CA GLU A 193 4.01 -26.92 0.98
C GLU A 193 4.57 -25.70 1.73
N ALA A 194 5.90 -25.65 1.91
CA ALA A 194 6.58 -24.50 2.49
C ALA A 194 6.36 -23.23 1.64
N THR A 195 6.43 -23.38 0.32
CA THR A 195 6.16 -22.31 -0.65
C THR A 195 4.74 -21.78 -0.49
N TYR A 196 3.74 -22.66 -0.43
CA TYR A 196 2.34 -22.26 -0.22
C TYR A 196 2.16 -21.49 1.09
N LEU A 197 2.72 -21.99 2.20
CA LEU A 197 2.60 -21.34 3.52
C LEU A 197 3.22 -19.93 3.53
N LEU A 198 4.37 -19.76 2.86
CA LEU A 198 5.03 -18.47 2.74
C LEU A 198 4.26 -17.52 1.81
N ALA A 199 3.89 -17.99 0.62
CA ALA A 199 3.12 -17.24 -0.36
C ALA A 199 1.80 -16.72 0.23
N LYS A 200 1.09 -17.56 0.99
CA LYS A 200 -0.13 -17.16 1.70
C LYS A 200 0.12 -15.98 2.62
N LYS A 201 1.17 -16.02 3.45
CA LYS A 201 1.52 -14.92 4.36
C LYS A 201 1.91 -13.64 3.61
N MET A 202 2.63 -13.76 2.50
CA MET A 202 3.00 -12.61 1.66
C MET A 202 1.77 -11.93 1.04
N ILE A 203 0.79 -12.71 0.60
CA ILE A 203 -0.49 -12.19 0.06
C ILE A 203 -1.34 -11.57 1.19
N GLU A 204 -1.41 -12.22 2.36
CA GLU A 204 -2.09 -11.67 3.55
C GLU A 204 -1.49 -10.34 4.00
N ALA A 205 -0.17 -10.16 3.83
CA ALA A 205 0.54 -8.90 4.07
C ALA A 205 0.29 -7.82 2.98
N GLY A 206 -0.18 -8.22 1.80
CA GLY A 206 -0.65 -7.30 0.75
C GLY A 206 -0.05 -7.49 -0.64
N ALA A 207 0.85 -8.45 -0.86
CA ALA A 207 1.41 -8.68 -2.18
C ALA A 207 0.34 -9.21 -3.16
N CYS A 208 0.30 -8.62 -4.35
CA CYS A 208 -0.55 -9.09 -5.46
C CYS A 208 0.19 -9.97 -6.48
N ALA A 209 1.52 -9.90 -6.51
CA ALA A 209 2.36 -10.64 -7.44
C ALA A 209 3.56 -11.23 -6.70
N LEU A 210 3.77 -12.52 -6.91
CA LEU A 210 4.91 -13.27 -6.38
C LEU A 210 5.80 -13.71 -7.55
N GLN A 211 7.09 -13.46 -7.44
CA GLN A 211 8.12 -13.95 -8.34
C GLN A 211 8.78 -15.15 -7.68
N ILE A 212 8.79 -16.30 -8.35
CA ILE A 212 9.46 -17.53 -7.91
C ILE A 212 10.47 -17.98 -8.97
N GLU A 213 11.62 -18.49 -8.53
CA GLU A 213 12.70 -18.96 -9.42
C GLU A 213 12.80 -20.51 -9.44
N ASN A 214 13.37 -21.05 -10.52
CA ASN A 214 13.57 -22.49 -10.71
C ASN A 214 14.97 -22.97 -10.33
N GLN A 215 15.79 -22.09 -9.74
CA GLN A 215 17.12 -22.43 -9.23
C GLN A 215 17.01 -23.07 -7.83
N VAL A 216 18.06 -23.76 -7.40
CA VAL A 216 18.18 -24.27 -6.02
C VAL A 216 19.06 -23.28 -5.25
N SER A 217 18.46 -22.55 -4.30
CA SER A 217 19.09 -21.36 -3.71
C SER A 217 20.32 -21.64 -2.83
N ASP A 218 20.50 -22.86 -2.33
CA ASP A 218 21.68 -23.29 -1.55
C ASP A 218 22.83 -23.81 -2.43
N ALA A 219 22.56 -24.05 -3.72
CA ALA A 219 23.54 -24.30 -4.78
C ALA A 219 23.60 -23.14 -5.78
N LYS A 220 23.07 -21.97 -5.40
CA LYS A 220 22.95 -20.78 -6.25
C LYS A 220 24.32 -20.26 -6.65
N GLN A 221 24.58 -20.24 -7.96
CA GLN A 221 25.63 -19.39 -8.51
C GLN A 221 25.03 -18.00 -8.76
N CYS A 222 25.37 -17.03 -7.90
CA CYS A 222 24.98 -15.64 -8.14
C CYS A 222 25.61 -15.15 -9.46
N GLY A 223 24.78 -14.92 -10.49
CA GLY A 223 25.18 -14.24 -11.72
C GLY A 223 25.87 -15.08 -12.80
N HIS A 224 25.67 -16.40 -12.80
CA HIS A 224 25.93 -17.27 -13.96
C HIS A 224 24.64 -17.98 -14.41
#